data_AF-A0A0V0H917-F1
#
_entry.id   AF-A0A0V0H917-F1
#
_cell.length_a   1.000
_cell.length_b   1.000
_cell.length_c   1.000
_cell.angle_alpha   90.00
_cell.angle_beta   90.00
_cell.angle_gamma   90.00
#
_symmetry.space_group_name_H-M   'P 1'
#
loop_
_entity.id
_entity.type
_entity.pdbx_description
1 polymer ?
#
loop_
_entity_poly.entity_id
_entity_poly.type
_entity_poly.pdbx_seq_one_letter_code
_entity_poly.pdbx_strand_id
1 'polypeptide(L)'
;MSSLTKLEALKCVKLSWYVHTLISIRSFPTSLKRLTLAGWHNFTWKDMSTLVMLPNLEELKLKDHAAIVNVWRLNDEDKFQSLEFLLFCDINLEH
;
A
#
# COMPACT_ATOMS: atom_id res chain seq x y z
N MET A 1 7.27 1.59 12.94
CA MET A 1 8.31 2.02 11.98
C MET A 1 8.54 3.53 11.95
N SER A 2 7.95 4.29 12.87
CA SER A 2 8.07 5.76 12.94
C SER A 2 9.49 6.28 13.20
N SER A 3 10.39 5.46 13.73
CA SER A 3 11.81 5.82 13.94
C SER A 3 12.65 5.75 12.66
N LEU A 4 12.13 5.21 11.56
CA LEU A 4 12.86 5.03 10.29
C LEU A 4 12.75 6.28 9.41
N THR A 5 13.17 7.44 9.94
CA THR A 5 12.94 8.76 9.32
C THR A 5 13.66 8.97 7.99
N LYS A 6 14.66 8.16 7.65
CA LYS A 6 15.38 8.22 6.36
C LYS A 6 14.97 7.12 5.38
N LEU A 7 13.96 6.31 5.70
CA LEU A 7 13.55 5.18 4.87
C LEU A 7 12.74 5.66 3.67
N GLU A 8 13.34 5.61 2.48
CA GLU A 8 12.69 6.03 1.24
C GLU A 8 12.01 4.89 0.48
N ALA A 9 12.41 3.64 0.72
CA ALA A 9 11.87 2.48 0.01
C ALA A 9 11.57 1.33 0.95
N LEU A 10 10.36 0.78 0.85
CA LEU A 10 9.90 -0.36 1.63
C LEU A 10 9.24 -1.38 0.72
N LYS A 11 9.65 -2.64 0.88
CA LYS A 11 9.03 -3.78 0.20
C LYS A 11 8.61 -4.81 1.24
N CYS A 12 7.32 -5.13 1.26
CA CYS A 12 6.74 -6.13 2.14
C CYS A 12 6.20 -7.28 1.27
N VAL A 13 6.90 -8.42 1.31
CA VAL A 13 6.50 -9.62 0.58
C VAL A 13 6.03 -10.67 1.57
N LYS A 14 4.83 -11.18 1.36
CA LYS A 14 4.25 -12.24 2.17
C LYS A 14 4.12 -13.51 1.34
N LEU A 15 4.89 -14.52 1.71
CA LEU A 15 4.92 -15.80 1.01
C LEU A 15 3.93 -16.83 1.57
N SER A 16 3.28 -16.51 2.69
CA SER A 16 2.35 -17.41 3.37
C SER A 16 0.90 -17.13 2.98
N TRP A 17 0.12 -18.21 2.84
CA TRP A 17 -1.32 -18.18 2.60
C TRP A 17 -2.15 -17.86 3.86
N TYR A 18 -1.53 -17.75 5.05
CA TYR A 18 -2.25 -17.39 6.27
C TYR A 18 -2.66 -15.93 6.27
N VAL A 19 -3.92 -15.64 6.59
CA VAL A 19 -4.57 -14.35 6.37
C VAL A 19 -4.35 -13.34 7.52
N HIS A 20 -3.12 -13.22 8.04
CA HIS A 20 -2.80 -12.25 9.10
C HIS A 20 -2.10 -10.99 8.58
N THR A 21 -2.59 -9.82 9.01
CA THR A 21 -1.96 -8.53 8.72
C THR A 21 -0.77 -8.34 9.66
N LEU A 22 0.45 -8.34 9.11
CA LEU A 22 1.67 -8.21 9.91
C LEU A 22 2.09 -6.76 10.14
N ILE A 23 1.48 -5.81 9.41
CA ILE A 23 1.95 -4.43 9.32
C ILE A 23 0.75 -3.49 9.23
N SER A 24 0.75 -2.41 10.01
CA SER A 24 -0.23 -1.32 9.85
C SER A 24 0.33 -0.24 8.92
N ILE A 25 -0.42 0.13 7.88
CA ILE A 25 -0.04 1.18 6.92
C ILE A 25 0.21 2.52 7.63
N ARG A 26 -0.57 2.82 8.68
CA ARG A 26 -0.41 4.03 9.52
C ARG A 26 0.93 4.11 10.23
N SER A 27 1.68 3.02 10.30
CA SER A 27 3.00 2.99 10.95
C SER A 27 4.15 3.33 10.01
N PHE A 28 3.88 3.51 8.71
CA PHE A 28 4.90 3.84 7.71
C PHE A 28 5.44 5.27 7.90
N PRO A 29 6.76 5.46 7.74
CA PRO A 29 7.37 6.77 7.88
C PRO A 29 6.97 7.68 6.70
N THR A 30 6.85 8.98 6.96
CA THR A 30 6.49 9.97 5.93
C THR A 30 7.57 10.21 4.89
N SER A 31 8.82 9.79 5.14
CA SER A 31 9.92 9.83 4.18
C SER A 31 9.83 8.77 3.08
N LEU A 32 8.85 7.86 3.17
CA LEU A 32 8.69 6.78 2.21
C LEU A 32 8.26 7.33 0.84
N LYS A 33 9.08 7.02 -0.17
CA LYS A 33 8.84 7.35 -1.58
C LYS A 33 8.35 6.18 -2.40
N ARG A 34 8.82 4.96 -2.08
CA ARG A 34 8.50 3.75 -2.84
C ARG A 34 7.96 2.67 -1.94
N LEU A 35 6.76 2.19 -2.22
CA LEU A 35 6.12 1.11 -1.48
C LEU A 35 5.78 -0.04 -2.42
N THR A 36 6.22 -1.24 -2.07
CA THR A 36 5.77 -2.48 -2.70
C THR A 36 5.12 -3.40 -1.66
N LEU A 37 3.86 -3.76 -1.88
CA LEU A 37 3.15 -4.78 -1.12
C LEU A 37 2.88 -5.96 -2.06
N ALA A 38 3.39 -7.14 -1.70
CA ALA A 38 3.22 -8.35 -2.50
C ALA A 38 2.79 -9.54 -1.63
N GLY A 39 1.87 -10.35 -2.12
CA GLY A 39 1.33 -11.52 -1.44
C GLY A 39 0.05 -11.22 -0.65
N TRP A 40 -0.52 -12.24 0.00
CA TRP A 40 -1.85 -12.18 0.66
C TRP A 40 -1.87 -11.32 1.94
N HIS A 41 -1.72 -10.01 1.79
CA HIS A 41 -1.88 -9.07 2.90
C HIS A 41 -3.36 -8.86 3.16
N ASN A 42 -3.78 -9.01 4.41
CA ASN A 42 -5.16 -8.77 4.83
C ASN A 42 -5.41 -7.27 5.05
N PHE A 43 -5.11 -6.48 4.02
CA PHE A 43 -5.42 -5.06 3.96
C PHE A 43 -6.83 -4.89 3.42
N THR A 44 -7.65 -4.17 4.19
CA THR A 44 -8.95 -3.70 3.73
C THR A 44 -8.78 -2.48 2.82
N TRP A 45 -9.80 -2.14 2.05
CA TRP A 45 -9.81 -0.88 1.28
C TRP A 45 -9.56 0.35 2.17
N LYS A 46 -10.07 0.33 3.42
CA LYS A 46 -9.90 1.40 4.40
C LYS A 46 -8.45 1.50 4.90
N ASP A 47 -7.72 0.40 4.88
CA ASP A 47 -6.28 0.43 5.13
C ASP A 47 -5.57 1.06 3.93
N MET A 48 -5.91 0.64 2.71
CA MET A 48 -5.30 1.14 1.48
C MET A 48 -5.57 2.63 1.25
N SER A 49 -6.73 3.16 1.63
CA SER A 49 -7.00 4.60 1.52
C SER A 49 -6.06 5.43 2.40
N THR A 50 -5.52 4.87 3.50
CA THR A 50 -4.53 5.59 4.32
C THR A 50 -3.19 5.82 3.61
N LEU A 51 -2.93 5.15 2.47
CA LEU A 51 -1.74 5.40 1.68
C LEU A 51 -1.68 6.82 1.11
N VAL A 52 -2.84 7.48 0.92
CA VAL A 52 -2.88 8.89 0.47
C VAL A 52 -2.28 9.85 1.50
N MET A 53 -2.17 9.42 2.76
CA MET A 53 -1.55 10.20 3.84
C MET A 53 -0.02 10.22 3.77
N LEU A 54 0.60 9.44 2.88
CA LEU A 54 2.06 9.43 2.69
C LEU A 54 2.44 10.55 1.72
N PRO A 55 3.00 11.67 2.22
CA PRO A 55 3.14 12.89 1.42
C PRO A 55 4.16 12.76 0.30
N ASN A 56 5.19 11.95 0.51
CA ASN A 56 6.29 11.76 -0.42
C ASN A 56 6.16 10.48 -1.26
N LEU A 57 5.02 9.78 -1.21
CA LEU A 57 4.87 8.51 -1.93
C LEU A 57 4.79 8.76 -3.43
N GLU A 58 5.87 8.44 -4.13
CA GLU A 58 6.06 8.58 -5.57
C GLU A 58 5.67 7.29 -6.33
N GLU A 59 5.92 6.12 -5.72
CA GLU A 59 5.71 4.81 -6.33
C GLU A 59 4.91 3.87 -5.43
N LEU A 60 3.80 3.34 -5.95
CA LEU A 60 3.01 2.30 -5.31
C LEU A 60 2.91 1.06 -6.21
N LYS A 61 3.35 -0.09 -5.69
CA LYS A 61 3.24 -1.40 -6.34
C LYS A 61 2.45 -2.34 -5.46
N LEU A 62 1.28 -2.78 -5.94
CA LEU A 62 0.47 -3.80 -5.29
C LEU A 62 0.49 -5.08 -6.15
N LYS A 63 0.89 -6.20 -5.56
CA LYS A 63 1.10 -7.47 -6.27
C LYS A 63 0.49 -8.67 -5.54
N ASP A 64 0.12 -9.71 -6.28
CA ASP A 64 -0.19 -11.05 -5.77
C ASP A 64 -1.21 -11.05 -4.62
N HIS A 65 -2.40 -10.48 -4.85
CA HIS A 65 -3.47 -10.36 -3.84
C HIS A 65 -3.06 -9.55 -2.58
N ALA A 66 -2.29 -8.47 -2.75
CA ALA A 66 -1.92 -7.53 -1.68
C ALA A 66 -3.09 -6.86 -0.94
N ALA A 67 -4.34 -7.02 -1.40
CA ALA A 67 -5.53 -6.56 -0.70
C ALA A 67 -6.63 -7.63 -0.78
N ILE A 68 -7.42 -7.75 0.29
CA ILE A 68 -8.50 -8.72 0.36
C ILE A 68 -9.81 -8.07 -0.10
N VAL A 69 -10.32 -8.62 -1.21
CA VAL A 69 -11.71 -8.59 -1.68
C VAL A 69 -12.30 -7.19 -1.95
N ASN A 70 -12.68 -7.03 -3.22
CA ASN A 70 -13.57 -6.03 -3.83
C ASN A 70 -13.06 -4.59 -3.83
N VAL A 71 -12.39 -4.30 -4.95
CA VAL A 71 -12.19 -2.98 -5.54
C VAL A 71 -11.38 -2.03 -4.68
N TRP A 72 -10.12 -1.83 -5.05
CA TRP A 72 -9.45 -0.61 -4.65
C TRP A 72 -10.22 0.58 -5.25
N ARG A 73 -10.93 1.32 -4.40
CA ARG A 73 -11.60 2.58 -4.75
C ARG A 73 -10.90 3.72 -4.04
N LEU A 74 -10.35 4.63 -4.81
CA LEU A 74 -10.09 5.96 -4.30
C LEU A 74 -11.44 6.68 -4.26
N ASN A 75 -11.77 7.30 -3.12
CA ASN A 75 -12.85 8.27 -3.13
C ASN A 75 -12.33 9.56 -3.81
N ASP A 76 -13.23 10.42 -4.29
CA ASP A 76 -12.82 11.65 -5.01
C ASP A 76 -12.07 12.66 -4.11
N GLU A 77 -12.09 12.45 -2.79
CA GLU A 77 -11.43 13.26 -1.77
C GLU A 77 -9.99 12.80 -1.48
N ASP A 78 -9.69 11.52 -1.72
CA ASP A 78 -8.45 10.81 -1.43
C ASP A 78 -7.44 11.04 -2.57
N LYS A 79 -6.69 12.15 -2.47
CA LYS A 79 -5.70 12.54 -3.47
C LYS A 79 -4.29 12.24 -3.00
N PHE A 80 -3.57 11.42 -3.75
CA PHE A 80 -2.12 11.30 -3.58
C PHE A 80 -1.44 12.61 -3.95
N GLN A 81 -0.51 13.06 -3.10
CA GLN A 81 0.21 14.31 -3.31
C GLN A 81 1.32 14.19 -4.34
N SER A 82 2.04 13.06 -4.34
CA SER A 82 3.27 12.89 -5.11
C SER A 82 3.30 11.60 -5.94
N LEU A 83 2.19 10.85 -6.03
CA LEU A 83 2.18 9.55 -6.68
C LEU A 83 2.31 9.71 -8.20
N GLU A 84 3.42 9.25 -8.75
CA GLU A 84 3.76 9.33 -10.18
C GLU A 84 3.66 7.96 -10.86
N PHE A 85 3.81 6.88 -10.07
CA PHE A 85 3.79 5.52 -10.59
C PHE A 85 2.87 4.61 -9.75
N LEU A 86 1.97 3.93 -10.45
CA LEU A 86 1.05 2.95 -9.87
C LEU A 86 1.08 1.66 -10.68
N LEU A 87 1.29 0.53 -10.01
CA LEU A 87 1.25 -0.79 -10.62
C LEU A 87 0.38 -1.75 -9.82
N PHE A 88 -0.53 -2.38 -10.55
CA PHE A 88 -1.31 -3.53 -10.11
C PHE A 88 -0.80 -4.77 -10.86
N CYS A 89 -0.52 -5.84 -10.13
CA CYS A 89 -0.14 -7.13 -10.69
C CYS A 89 -0.93 -8.20 -9.97
N ASP A 90 -1.76 -8.94 -10.70
CA ASP A 90 -2.62 -9.97 -10.10
C ASP A 90 -3.52 -9.42 -8.98
N ILE A 91 -4.23 -8.33 -9.30
CA ILE A 91 -5.20 -7.65 -8.42
C ILE A 91 -6.49 -7.43 -9.20
N ASN A 92 -7.62 -7.61 -8.51
CA ASN A 92 -8.95 -7.33 -9.05
C ASN A 92 -9.27 -5.83 -8.92
N LEU A 93 -9.47 -5.17 -10.06
CA LEU A 93 -9.94 -3.78 -10.16
C LEU A 93 -11.38 -3.79 -10.67
N GLU A 94 -12.23 -2.92 -10.13
CA GLU A 94 -13.52 -2.55 -10.73
C GLU A 94 -13.54 -1.04 -10.93
N HIS A 95 -14.26 -0.59 -11.94
CA HIS A 95 -14.47 0.83 -12.28
C HIS A 95 -15.52 1.48 -11.39
#